data_AF-W1XFE5-F1
#
_entry.id   AF-W1XFE5-F1
#
_cell.length_a   1.000
_cell.length_b   1.000
_cell.length_c   1.000
_cell.angle_alpha   90.00
_cell.angle_beta   90.00
_cell.angle_gamma   90.00
#
_symmetry.space_group_name_H-M   'P 1'
#
loop_
_entity.id
_entity.type
_entity.pdbx_description
1 polymer ?
#
loop_
_entity_poly.entity_id
_entity_poly.type
_entity_poly.pdbx_seq_one_letter_code
_entity_poly.pdbx_strand_id
1 'polypeptide(L)'
;TVGVDLNIATPSLLTHISGINASIAKNIVDYRDEKGGFISRKELLKVKRLGQKAYEQCAGFLRVSESKEPLDNTSVHPESYEAAKKIIEVLGYNKEDLKNKNLNDIDKRAELKGLHK
;
A
#
# COMPACT_ATOMS: atom_id res chain seq x y z
N THR A 1 2.09 -3.06 12.44
CA THR A 1 2.36 -4.35 11.77
C THR A 1 3.31 -4.12 10.61
N VAL A 2 4.28 -4.98 10.40
CA VAL A 2 5.20 -4.90 9.25
C VAL A 2 4.42 -5.29 8.00
N GLY A 3 4.25 -4.37 7.06
CA GLY A 3 3.60 -4.69 5.78
C GLY A 3 4.52 -5.54 4.89
N VAL A 4 3.93 -6.43 4.10
CA VAL A 4 4.60 -7.41 3.24
C VAL A 4 4.72 -6.85 1.83
N ASP A 5 5.93 -6.86 1.26
CA ASP A 5 6.14 -6.34 -0.10
C ASP A 5 5.82 -7.39 -1.17
N LEU A 6 4.95 -7.04 -2.13
CA LEU A 6 4.43 -7.94 -3.17
C LEU A 6 5.50 -8.47 -4.14
N ASN A 7 6.54 -7.67 -4.42
CA ASN A 7 7.55 -8.06 -5.40
C ASN A 7 8.57 -9.04 -4.80
N ILE A 8 8.75 -9.05 -3.47
CA ILE A 8 9.69 -9.95 -2.78
C ILE A 8 9.02 -11.06 -1.97
N ALA A 9 7.73 -10.95 -1.67
CA ALA A 9 7.05 -11.91 -0.80
C ALA A 9 7.02 -13.32 -1.37
N THR A 10 7.15 -14.29 -0.47
CA THR A 10 6.93 -15.70 -0.77
C THR A 10 5.43 -16.03 -0.67
N PRO A 11 4.95 -17.07 -1.37
CA PRO A 11 3.56 -17.52 -1.27
C PRO A 11 3.13 -17.78 0.18
N SER A 12 4.00 -18.40 0.99
CA SER A 12 3.73 -18.68 2.40
C SER A 12 3.53 -17.41 3.22
N LEU A 13 4.31 -16.36 2.98
CA LEU A 13 4.15 -15.09 3.68
C LEU A 13 2.84 -14.40 3.33
N LEU A 14 2.42 -14.51 2.06
CA LEU A 14 1.15 -13.95 1.59
C LEU A 14 -0.05 -14.66 2.22
N THR A 15 0.02 -15.97 2.51
CA THR A 15 -1.09 -16.70 3.16
C THR A 15 -1.39 -16.26 4.59
N HIS A 16 -0.49 -15.53 5.25
CA HIS A 16 -0.74 -14.98 6.58
C HIS A 16 -1.54 -13.67 6.55
N ILE A 17 -1.86 -13.15 5.37
CA ILE A 17 -2.57 -11.88 5.21
C ILE A 17 -4.07 -12.14 5.08
N SER A 18 -4.86 -11.37 5.83
CA SER A 18 -6.32 -11.39 5.75
C SER A 18 -6.82 -11.26 4.32
N GLY A 19 -7.68 -12.17 3.90
CA GLY A 19 -8.24 -12.21 2.53
C GLY A 19 -7.40 -12.97 1.50
N ILE A 20 -6.22 -13.50 1.87
CA ILE A 20 -5.37 -14.30 0.98
C ILE A 20 -5.32 -15.75 1.45
N ASN A 21 -5.73 -16.68 0.58
CA ASN A 21 -5.56 -18.11 0.79
C ASN A 21 -4.40 -18.66 -0.07
N ALA A 22 -4.04 -19.93 0.12
CA ALA A 22 -2.95 -20.57 -0.62
C ALA A 22 -3.11 -20.50 -2.16
N SER A 23 -4.33 -20.59 -2.68
CA SER A 23 -4.58 -20.47 -4.11
C SER A 23 -4.38 -19.04 -4.60
N ILE A 24 -4.84 -18.03 -3.85
CA ILE A 24 -4.66 -16.61 -4.19
C ILE A 24 -3.17 -16.25 -4.09
N ALA A 25 -2.48 -16.68 -3.03
CA ALA A 25 -1.05 -16.45 -2.87
C ALA A 25 -0.23 -16.98 -4.05
N LYS A 26 -0.56 -18.19 -4.53
CA LYS A 26 0.05 -18.75 -5.74
C LYS A 26 -0.26 -17.88 -6.96
N ASN A 27 -1.51 -17.47 -7.17
CA ASN A 27 -1.91 -16.63 -8.30
C ASN A 27 -1.25 -15.24 -8.27
N ILE A 28 -0.98 -14.67 -7.09
CA ILE A 28 -0.25 -13.39 -6.94
C ILE A 28 1.18 -13.56 -7.45
N VAL A 29 1.85 -14.64 -7.06
CA VAL A 29 3.22 -14.92 -7.51
C VAL A 29 3.27 -15.25 -9.00
N ASP A 30 2.30 -16.02 -9.49
CA ASP A 30 2.15 -16.33 -10.92
C ASP A 30 1.98 -15.03 -11.74
N TYR A 31 1.06 -14.16 -11.31
CA TYR A 31 0.85 -12.85 -11.93
C TYR A 31 2.11 -11.98 -11.91
N ARG A 32 2.85 -12.00 -10.79
CA ARG A 32 4.12 -11.29 -10.63
C ARG A 32 5.14 -11.77 -11.66
N ASP A 33 5.31 -13.08 -11.80
CA ASP A 33 6.25 -13.69 -12.75
C ASP A 33 5.84 -13.38 -14.20
N GLU A 34 4.55 -13.50 -14.53
CA GLU A 34 4.02 -13.20 -15.87
C GLU A 34 4.16 -11.72 -16.26
N LYS A 35 4.02 -10.79 -15.31
CA LYS A 35 4.09 -9.34 -15.56
C LYS A 35 5.46 -8.72 -15.29
N GLY A 36 6.37 -9.46 -14.67
CA GLY A 36 7.67 -8.95 -14.24
C GLY A 36 7.62 -8.05 -13.00
N GLY A 37 6.57 -8.18 -12.19
CA GLY A 37 6.39 -7.38 -10.97
C GLY A 37 5.06 -6.62 -10.90
N PHE A 38 4.74 -6.13 -9.70
CA PHE A 38 3.64 -5.20 -9.45
C PHE A 38 4.15 -3.75 -9.46
N ILE A 39 3.45 -2.87 -10.17
CA ILE A 39 3.72 -1.41 -10.15
C ILE A 39 2.71 -0.63 -9.31
N SER A 40 1.62 -1.25 -8.89
CA SER A 40 0.66 -0.68 -7.93
C SER A 40 -0.17 -1.77 -7.26
N ARG A 41 -0.66 -1.49 -6.05
CA ARG A 41 -1.62 -2.38 -5.37
C ARG A 41 -2.86 -2.66 -6.19
N LYS A 42 -3.33 -1.70 -6.99
CA LYS A 42 -4.54 -1.86 -7.82
C LYS A 42 -4.44 -3.03 -8.80
N GLU A 43 -3.24 -3.46 -9.16
CA GLU A 43 -3.05 -4.61 -10.04
C GLU A 43 -3.42 -5.93 -9.38
N LEU A 44 -3.52 -5.99 -8.05
CA LEU A 44 -4.10 -7.13 -7.33
C LEU A 44 -5.52 -7.46 -7.80
N LEU A 45 -6.30 -6.45 -8.20
CA LEU A 45 -7.65 -6.68 -8.76
C LEU A 45 -7.63 -7.41 -10.11
N LYS A 46 -6.47 -7.48 -10.79
CA LYS A 46 -6.27 -8.26 -12.01
C LYS A 46 -5.86 -9.70 -11.73
N VAL A 47 -5.49 -10.03 -10.49
CA VAL A 47 -5.08 -11.39 -10.10
C VAL A 47 -6.30 -12.31 -10.10
N LYS A 48 -6.18 -13.48 -10.74
CA LYS A 48 -7.25 -14.46 -10.79
C LYS A 48 -7.71 -14.84 -9.39
N ARG A 49 -9.03 -14.87 -9.17
CA ARG A 49 -9.69 -15.25 -7.90
C ARG A 49 -9.46 -14.28 -6.73
N LEU A 50 -8.82 -13.13 -6.96
CA LEU A 50 -8.74 -12.05 -5.98
C LEU A 50 -9.91 -11.08 -6.23
N GLY A 51 -10.96 -11.20 -5.43
CA GLY A 51 -12.13 -10.33 -5.52
C GLY A 51 -11.95 -9.02 -4.77
N GLN A 52 -12.85 -8.06 -5.01
CA GLN A 52 -12.81 -6.73 -4.38
C GLN A 52 -12.78 -6.79 -2.85
N LYS A 53 -13.60 -7.65 -2.23
CA LYS A 53 -13.61 -7.84 -0.78
C LYS A 53 -12.27 -8.36 -0.24
N ALA A 54 -11.62 -9.28 -0.96
CA ALA A 54 -10.31 -9.80 -0.57
C ALA A 54 -9.23 -8.72 -0.72
N TYR A 55 -9.31 -7.91 -1.77
CA TYR A 55 -8.45 -6.75 -1.98
C TYR A 55 -8.55 -5.74 -0.85
N GLU A 56 -9.76 -5.36 -0.42
CA GLU A 56 -9.96 -4.42 0.69
C GLU A 56 -9.40 -4.96 2.01
N GLN A 57 -9.45 -6.27 2.24
CA GLN A 57 -8.89 -6.85 3.45
C GLN A 57 -7.35 -6.90 3.44
N CYS A 58 -6.73 -7.09 2.27
CA CYS A 58 -5.28 -7.30 2.17
C CYS A 58 -4.49 -6.04 1.80
N ALA A 59 -5.10 -5.07 1.11
CA ALA A 59 -4.38 -3.95 0.50
C ALA A 59 -3.66 -3.05 1.52
N GLY A 60 -4.14 -2.96 2.76
CA GLY A 60 -3.49 -2.20 3.84
C GLY A 60 -2.24 -2.88 4.42
N PHE A 61 -2.08 -4.18 4.19
CA PHE A 61 -0.95 -4.99 4.67
C PHE A 61 0.10 -5.22 3.60
N LEU A 62 -0.25 -5.01 2.33
CA LEU A 62 0.63 -5.24 1.18
C LEU A 62 1.35 -3.96 0.78
N ARG A 63 2.61 -4.05 0.39
CA ARG A 63 3.42 -2.91 -0.08
C ARG A 63 3.94 -3.17 -1.48
N VAL A 64 4.14 -2.09 -2.23
CA VAL A 64 4.75 -2.15 -3.56
C VAL A 64 5.88 -1.13 -3.59
N SER A 65 7.12 -1.59 -3.33
CA SER A 65 8.27 -0.69 -3.22
C SER A 65 8.55 0.12 -4.48
N GLU A 66 8.26 -0.45 -5.65
CA GLU A 66 8.50 0.17 -6.95
C GLU A 66 7.30 0.99 -7.46
N SER A 67 6.28 1.20 -6.61
CA SER A 67 5.09 1.92 -7.06
C SER A 67 5.35 3.39 -7.33
N LYS A 68 4.70 3.92 -8.36
CA LYS A 68 4.64 5.36 -8.64
C LYS A 68 3.82 6.12 -7.61
N GLU A 69 2.93 5.44 -6.87
CA GLU A 69 2.15 6.05 -5.79
C GLU A 69 2.87 5.81 -4.46
N PRO A 70 3.44 6.86 -3.81
CA PRO A 70 4.22 6.67 -2.59
C PRO A 70 3.37 6.13 -1.41
N LEU A 71 2.05 6.34 -1.45
CA LEU A 71 1.12 5.77 -0.46
C LEU A 71 1.05 4.24 -0.52
N ASP A 72 1.36 3.61 -1.66
CA ASP A 72 1.43 2.14 -1.80
C ASP A 72 2.59 1.52 -0.97
N ASN A 73 3.53 2.33 -0.48
CA ASN A 73 4.60 1.91 0.45
C ASN A 73 4.22 2.12 1.93
N THR A 74 3.08 2.77 2.21
CA THR A 74 2.64 3.10 3.57
C THR A 74 1.57 2.13 4.07
N SER A 75 1.17 2.22 5.33
CA SER A 75 0.02 1.45 5.84
C SER A 75 -1.34 2.09 5.53
N VAL A 76 -1.36 3.18 4.75
CA VAL A 76 -2.61 3.83 4.33
C VAL A 76 -3.36 2.89 3.39
N HIS A 77 -4.64 2.68 3.65
CA HIS A 77 -5.49 1.89 2.80
C HIS A 77 -5.89 2.70 1.54
N PRO A 78 -6.00 2.09 0.34
CA PRO A 78 -6.39 2.78 -0.89
C PRO A 78 -7.67 3.61 -0.80
N GLU A 79 -8.63 3.21 0.03
CA GLU A 79 -9.86 3.97 0.28
C GLU A 79 -9.60 5.35 0.90
N SER A 80 -8.52 5.46 1.66
CA SER A 80 -8.14 6.69 2.38
C SER A 80 -7.13 7.52 1.59
N TYR A 81 -6.81 7.18 0.34
CA TYR A 81 -5.81 7.93 -0.44
C TYR A 81 -6.23 9.37 -0.69
N GLU A 82 -7.52 9.63 -0.91
CA GLU A 82 -8.02 11.00 -1.06
C GLU A 82 -7.85 11.80 0.24
N ALA A 83 -8.23 11.22 1.37
CA ALA A 83 -8.08 11.87 2.68
C ALA A 83 -6.60 12.11 3.01
N ALA A 84 -5.75 11.11 2.79
CA ALA A 84 -4.31 11.20 3.02
C ALA A 84 -3.68 12.30 2.15
N LYS A 85 -4.01 12.35 0.85
CA LYS A 85 -3.51 13.39 -0.07
C LYS A 85 -3.92 14.79 0.38
N LYS A 86 -5.18 14.97 0.82
CA LYS A 86 -5.64 16.26 1.36
C LYS A 86 -4.87 16.68 2.61
N ILE A 87 -4.64 15.76 3.55
CA ILE A 87 -3.87 16.05 4.78
C ILE A 87 -2.43 16.43 4.43
N ILE A 88 -1.79 15.67 3.54
CA ILE A 88 -0.42 15.94 3.08
C ILE A 88 -0.32 17.32 2.44
N GLU A 89 -1.28 17.69 1.60
CA GLU A 89 -1.35 19.01 0.96
C GLU A 89 -1.54 20.14 2.00
N VAL A 90 -2.43 19.94 2.98
CA VAL A 90 -2.65 20.90 4.09
C VAL A 90 -1.38 21.09 4.93
N LEU A 91 -0.63 20.02 5.14
CA LEU A 91 0.66 20.02 5.85
C LEU A 91 1.82 20.50 4.96
N GLY A 92 1.59 20.80 3.68
CA GLY A 92 2.60 21.32 2.76
C GLY A 92 3.70 20.31 2.39
N TYR A 93 3.39 19.02 2.40
CA TYR A 93 4.29 17.98 1.90
C TYR A 93 4.03 17.71 0.42
N ASN A 94 5.08 17.35 -0.32
CA ASN A 94 4.98 16.98 -1.73
C ASN A 94 5.17 15.46 -1.92
N LYS A 95 4.97 15.00 -3.17
CA LYS A 95 5.17 13.58 -3.55
C LYS A 95 6.59 13.09 -3.28
N GLU A 96 7.58 13.97 -3.39
CA GLU A 96 8.99 13.64 -3.12
C GLU A 96 9.25 13.42 -1.63
N ASP A 97 8.65 14.23 -0.75
CA ASP A 97 8.76 14.05 0.70
C ASP A 97 8.17 12.71 1.14
N LEU A 98 7.03 12.32 0.56
CA LEU A 98 6.41 11.01 0.78
C LEU A 98 7.30 9.87 0.27
N LYS A 99 7.88 10.01 -0.92
CA LYS A 99 8.74 8.98 -1.53
C LYS A 99 10.00 8.74 -0.70
N ASN A 100 10.60 9.83 -0.20
CA ASN A 100 11.81 9.78 0.63
C ASN A 100 11.51 9.47 2.11
N LYS A 101 10.23 9.26 2.47
CA LYS A 101 9.78 9.07 3.86
C LYS A 101 10.24 10.19 4.79
N ASN A 102 10.40 11.40 4.25
CA ASN A 102 10.90 12.56 4.98
C ASN A 102 9.74 13.33 5.63
N LEU A 103 9.08 12.69 6.61
CA LEU A 103 7.91 13.21 7.33
C LEU A 103 8.23 13.49 8.80
N ASN A 104 9.47 13.93 9.07
CA ASN A 104 10.01 14.00 10.43
C ASN A 104 9.38 15.10 11.29
N ASP A 105 8.70 16.06 10.66
CA ASP A 105 8.07 17.23 11.29
C ASP A 105 6.54 17.21 11.15
N ILE A 106 5.94 16.03 10.92
CA ILE A 106 4.48 15.91 10.71
C ILE A 106 3.68 16.39 11.93
N ASP A 107 4.11 16.07 13.15
CA ASP A 107 3.47 16.52 14.38
C ASP A 107 3.51 18.05 14.50
N LYS A 108 4.70 18.64 14.29
CA LYS A 108 4.88 20.11 14.33
C LYS A 108 4.00 20.82 13.32
N ARG A 109 3.89 20.30 12.10
CA ARG A 109 3.05 20.89 11.05
C ARG A 109 1.56 20.73 11.34
N ALA A 110 1.15 19.61 11.94
CA ALA A 110 -0.22 19.40 12.36
C ALA A 110 -0.62 20.36 13.50
N GLU A 111 0.25 20.55 14.49
CA GLU A 111 0.08 21.51 15.57
C GLU A 111 -0.03 22.95 15.05
N LEU A 112 0.87 23.35 14.13
CA LEU A 112 0.83 24.68 13.49
C LEU A 112 -0.46 24.94 12.69
N LYS A 113 -1.16 23.89 12.26
CA LYS A 113 -2.42 23.97 11.51
C LYS A 113 -3.66 23.79 12.39
N GLY A 114 -3.49 23.66 13.71
CA GLY A 114 -4.60 23.51 14.66
C GLY A 114 -5.34 22.16 14.56
N LEU A 115 -4.71 21.15 13.95
CA LEU A 115 -5.24 19.78 13.89
C LEU A 115 -4.96 19.10 15.24
N HIS A 116 -5.85 19.32 16.21
CA HIS A 116 -5.82 18.59 17.49
C HIS A 116 -6.46 17.21 17.32
N LYS A 117 -5.86 16.22 17.99
CA LYS A 117 -6.32 14.82 18.03
C LYS A 117 -7.59 14.67 18.87
#